data_AF-A0A426TW66-F1
#
_entry.id   AF-A0A426TW66-F1
#
_cell.length_a   1.000
_cell.length_b   1.000
_cell.length_c   1.000
_cell.angle_alpha   90.00
_cell.angle_beta   90.00
_cell.angle_gamma   90.00
#
_symmetry.space_group_name_H-M   'P 1'
#
loop_
_entity.id
_entity.type
_entity.pdbx_description
1 polymer ?
#
loop_
_entity_poly.entity_id
_entity_poly.type
_entity_poly.pdbx_seq_one_letter_code
_entity_poly.pdbx_strand_id
1 'polypeptide(L)'
;MRAAFLPTLPHASPLDLADAPLREALSFLQVVGLVAVHGSPQHYQATPQLADAPFALLLLHHLANQCDPRQQALSRIQRTLVASDTLAVTPQALRATMERGPLRDLFAWTGEKVTFWSHLYAYLGLMRRIERTTELLVLPQPALVLTTLTWAQQCLDANPSLAAALRLIDQTLYACFTSHGQLQRGLAQTLSAMERLGQLRFSHHADAAQSLMLGERRVSEVVMAIAKSS
;
A
#
# COMPACT_ATOMS: atom_id res chain seq x y z
N MET A 1 -3.05 -40.41 -0.27
CA MET A 1 -3.80 -39.44 -1.08
C MET A 1 -5.17 -39.23 -0.44
N ARG A 2 -5.38 -38.12 0.27
CA ARG A 2 -6.70 -37.71 0.79
C ARG A 2 -7.06 -36.41 0.10
N ALA A 3 -8.06 -36.46 -0.77
CA ALA A 3 -8.69 -35.29 -1.33
C ALA A 3 -9.43 -34.54 -0.21
N ALA A 4 -9.12 -33.26 -0.04
CA ALA A 4 -9.87 -32.40 0.85
C ALA A 4 -11.22 -32.06 0.19
N PHE A 5 -12.30 -32.45 0.85
CA PHE A 5 -13.66 -32.03 0.52
C PHE A 5 -13.75 -30.50 0.65
N LEU A 6 -13.93 -29.82 -0.48
CA LEU A 6 -14.49 -28.48 -0.48
C LEU A 6 -16.00 -28.63 -0.22
N PRO A 7 -16.60 -27.89 0.73
CA PRO A 7 -18.05 -27.88 0.87
C PRO A 7 -18.65 -27.36 -0.44
N THR A 8 -19.50 -28.18 -1.07
CA THR A 8 -20.32 -27.78 -2.21
C THR A 8 -21.20 -26.61 -1.78
N LEU A 9 -20.80 -25.40 -2.17
CA LEU A 9 -21.65 -24.23 -2.08
C LEU A 9 -22.95 -24.53 -2.88
N PRO A 10 -24.12 -24.19 -2.35
CA PRO A 10 -25.37 -24.33 -3.09
C PRO A 10 -25.25 -23.54 -4.40
N HIS A 11 -25.74 -24.11 -5.50
CA HIS A 11 -25.66 -23.54 -6.85
C HIS A 11 -25.77 -22.02 -6.83
N ALA A 12 -24.67 -21.36 -7.23
CA ALA A 12 -24.64 -19.92 -7.38
C ALA A 12 -25.73 -19.52 -8.37
N SER A 13 -26.75 -18.82 -7.89
CA SER A 13 -27.62 -18.05 -8.77
C SER A 13 -26.75 -17.19 -9.68
N PRO A 14 -27.06 -17.09 -10.98
CA PRO A 14 -26.35 -16.15 -11.85
C PRO A 14 -26.37 -14.78 -11.18
N LEU A 15 -25.20 -14.15 -11.04
CA LEU A 15 -25.03 -12.83 -10.42
C LEU A 15 -26.09 -11.87 -10.98
N ASP A 16 -27.08 -11.54 -10.17
CA ASP A 16 -28.15 -10.64 -10.59
C ASP A 16 -27.60 -9.21 -10.55
N LEU A 17 -27.18 -8.71 -11.71
CA LEU A 17 -26.73 -7.32 -11.89
C LEU A 17 -27.85 -6.29 -11.61
N ALA A 18 -29.08 -6.72 -11.26
CA ALA A 18 -30.11 -5.84 -10.72
C ALA A 18 -29.81 -5.39 -9.27
N ASP A 19 -28.91 -6.05 -8.55
CA ASP A 19 -28.55 -5.70 -7.18
C ASP A 19 -27.80 -4.34 -7.14
N ALA A 20 -28.34 -3.38 -6.39
CA ALA A 20 -27.82 -2.00 -6.34
C ALA A 20 -26.40 -1.94 -5.73
N PRO A 21 -26.12 -2.58 -4.57
CA PRO A 21 -24.78 -2.76 -4.03
C PRO A 21 -23.77 -3.35 -5.03
N LEU A 22 -24.16 -4.37 -5.79
CA LEU A 22 -23.26 -5.01 -6.78
C LEU A 22 -22.94 -4.04 -7.92
N ARG A 23 -23.92 -3.30 -8.42
CA ARG A 23 -23.71 -2.26 -9.45
C ARG A 23 -22.84 -1.13 -8.94
N GLU A 24 -23.04 -0.68 -7.71
CA GLU A 24 -22.18 0.35 -7.10
C GLU A 24 -20.74 -0.15 -6.93
N ALA A 25 -20.56 -1.40 -6.49
CA ALA A 25 -19.24 -2.00 -6.37
C ALA A 25 -18.56 -2.18 -7.74
N LEU A 26 -19.27 -2.66 -8.76
CA LEU A 26 -18.73 -2.81 -10.12
C LEU A 26 -18.45 -1.45 -10.77
N SER A 27 -19.32 -0.46 -10.56
CA SER A 27 -19.10 0.91 -11.01
C SER A 27 -17.90 1.53 -10.30
N PHE A 28 -17.71 1.27 -9.01
CA PHE A 28 -16.51 1.68 -8.29
C PHE A 28 -15.30 1.00 -8.90
N LEU A 29 -15.28 -0.33 -9.04
CA LEU A 29 -14.17 -1.10 -9.61
C LEU A 29 -13.80 -0.67 -11.04
N GLN A 30 -14.80 -0.27 -11.84
CA GLN A 30 -14.60 0.29 -13.17
C GLN A 30 -14.03 1.70 -13.11
N VAL A 31 -14.58 2.59 -12.28
CA VAL A 31 -14.06 3.95 -12.08
C VAL A 31 -12.63 3.90 -11.55
N VAL A 32 -12.36 2.95 -10.65
CA VAL A 32 -11.02 2.69 -10.14
C VAL A 32 -10.19 1.78 -11.06
N GLY A 33 -10.60 1.61 -12.32
CA GLY A 33 -9.82 0.94 -13.36
C GLY A 33 -9.30 -0.45 -13.00
N LEU A 34 -9.88 -1.14 -12.02
CA LEU A 34 -9.53 -2.50 -11.62
C LEU A 34 -10.24 -3.52 -12.50
N VAL A 35 -11.35 -3.11 -13.11
CA VAL A 35 -12.16 -3.91 -14.00
C VAL A 35 -12.49 -3.12 -15.27
N ALA A 36 -12.22 -3.69 -16.44
CA ALA A 36 -12.67 -3.20 -17.72
C ALA A 36 -14.01 -3.85 -18.09
N VAL A 37 -14.88 -3.08 -18.76
CA VAL A 37 -16.17 -3.56 -19.25
C VAL A 37 -16.11 -3.66 -20.76
N HIS A 38 -16.44 -4.84 -21.28
CA HIS A 38 -16.43 -5.14 -22.72
C HIS A 38 -17.79 -5.68 -23.17
N GLY A 39 -18.24 -5.25 -24.35
CA GLY A 39 -19.39 -5.82 -25.06
C GLY A 39 -20.78 -5.53 -24.47
N SER A 40 -21.79 -6.12 -25.12
CA SER A 40 -23.18 -6.20 -24.68
C SER A 40 -23.67 -7.63 -24.90
N PRO A 41 -24.01 -8.42 -23.85
CA PRO A 41 -24.05 -8.04 -22.44
C PRO A 41 -22.67 -7.67 -21.87
N GLN A 42 -22.68 -6.88 -20.79
CA GLN A 42 -21.46 -6.35 -20.16
C GLN A 42 -20.61 -7.49 -19.58
N HIS A 43 -19.41 -7.69 -20.12
CA HIS A 43 -18.40 -8.59 -19.58
C HIS A 43 -17.35 -7.79 -18.81
N TYR A 44 -17.23 -8.09 -17.52
CA TYR A 44 -16.26 -7.48 -16.62
C TYR A 44 -14.98 -8.33 -16.63
N GLN A 45 -13.85 -7.74 -17.03
CA GLN A 45 -12.54 -8.38 -16.98
C GLN A 45 -11.62 -7.58 -16.06
N ALA A 46 -10.89 -8.26 -15.17
CA ALA A 46 -9.84 -7.60 -14.41
C ALA A 46 -8.83 -7.00 -15.40
N THR A 47 -8.52 -5.72 -15.27
CA THR A 47 -7.45 -5.12 -16.06
C THR A 47 -6.11 -5.77 -15.67
N PRO A 48 -5.14 -5.92 -16.60
CA PRO A 48 -3.83 -6.45 -16.27
C PRO A 48 -3.08 -5.45 -15.38
N GLN A 49 -3.33 -5.51 -14.08
CA GLN A 49 -2.57 -4.81 -13.06
C GLN A 49 -1.92 -5.91 -12.22
N LEU A 50 -0.59 -5.86 -12.12
CA LEU A 50 0.28 -6.71 -11.29
C LEU A 50 -0.24 -8.17 -11.16
N ALA A 51 0.12 -9.03 -12.13
CA ALA A 51 -0.31 -10.44 -12.13
C ALA A 51 -0.07 -11.11 -10.76
N ASP A 52 -1.09 -11.83 -10.27
CA ASP A 52 -1.10 -12.55 -8.98
C ASP A 52 -0.89 -11.68 -7.71
N ALA A 53 -0.95 -10.34 -7.84
CA ALA A 53 -0.85 -9.47 -6.68
C ALA A 53 -2.12 -9.49 -5.81
N PRO A 54 -1.98 -9.42 -4.48
CA PRO A 54 -3.14 -9.29 -3.61
C PRO A 54 -3.87 -7.96 -3.84
N PHE A 55 -5.19 -7.95 -3.63
CA PHE A 55 -6.06 -6.81 -3.89
C PHE A 55 -5.56 -5.48 -3.29
N ALA A 56 -5.00 -5.51 -2.08
CA ALA A 56 -4.43 -4.32 -1.45
C ALA A 56 -3.31 -3.68 -2.28
N LEU A 57 -2.46 -4.49 -2.93
CA LEU A 57 -1.38 -4.02 -3.79
C LEU A 57 -1.92 -3.40 -5.09
N LEU A 58 -2.94 -4.04 -5.69
CA LEU A 58 -3.65 -3.52 -6.85
C LEU A 58 -4.28 -2.16 -6.57
N LEU A 59 -4.97 -2.04 -5.43
CA LEU A 59 -5.60 -0.80 -5.02
C LEU A 59 -4.56 0.30 -4.73
N LEU A 60 -3.41 -0.03 -4.12
CA LEU A 60 -2.32 0.92 -3.92
C LEU A 60 -1.73 1.40 -5.25
N HIS A 61 -1.43 0.47 -6.16
CA HIS A 61 -0.97 0.78 -7.51
C HIS A 61 -1.94 1.71 -8.23
N HIS A 62 -3.23 1.42 -8.15
CA HIS A 62 -4.24 2.24 -8.78
C HIS A 62 -4.34 3.65 -8.15
N LEU A 63 -4.37 3.74 -6.82
CA LEU A 63 -4.38 5.04 -6.11
C LEU A 63 -3.13 5.89 -6.39
N ALA A 64 -1.99 5.24 -6.66
CA ALA A 64 -0.74 5.91 -7.02
C ALA A 64 -0.76 6.47 -8.46
N ASN A 65 -1.46 5.82 -9.39
CA ASN A 65 -1.45 6.10 -10.83
C ASN A 65 -2.70 6.83 -11.36
N GLN A 66 -3.52 7.39 -10.47
CA GLN A 66 -4.67 8.20 -10.86
C GLN A 66 -4.24 9.39 -11.73
N CYS A 67 -5.06 9.77 -12.71
CA CYS A 67 -4.82 10.97 -13.52
C CYS A 67 -5.54 12.21 -12.96
N ASP A 68 -6.74 12.04 -12.39
CA ASP A 68 -7.52 13.13 -11.81
C ASP A 68 -6.87 13.61 -10.49
N PRO A 69 -6.52 14.91 -10.34
CA PRO A 69 -5.99 15.47 -9.11
C PRO A 69 -6.83 15.19 -7.86
N ARG A 70 -8.15 15.11 -8.00
CA ARG A 70 -9.08 14.78 -6.90
C ARG A 70 -8.93 13.33 -6.46
N GLN A 71 -8.84 12.40 -7.40
CA GLN A 71 -8.62 10.99 -7.10
C GLN A 71 -7.20 10.74 -6.56
N GLN A 72 -6.20 11.46 -7.09
CA GLN A 72 -4.83 11.47 -6.57
C GLN A 72 -4.72 11.99 -5.14
N ALA A 73 -5.69 12.76 -4.65
CA ALA A 73 -5.59 13.35 -3.31
C ALA A 73 -5.34 12.30 -2.24
N LEU A 74 -5.97 11.12 -2.35
CA LEU A 74 -5.80 10.03 -1.38
C LEU A 74 -4.33 9.60 -1.24
N SER A 75 -3.62 9.40 -2.35
CA SER A 75 -2.18 9.08 -2.35
C SER A 75 -1.32 10.28 -1.97
N ARG A 76 -1.70 11.49 -2.39
CA ARG A 76 -0.99 12.73 -2.02
C ARG A 76 -1.00 13.02 -0.52
N ILE A 77 -2.06 12.68 0.22
CA ILE A 77 -2.07 12.81 1.68
C ILE A 77 -0.93 11.97 2.29
N GLN A 78 -0.86 10.68 1.93
CA GLN A 78 0.18 9.79 2.44
C GLN A 78 1.57 10.28 2.05
N ARG A 79 1.77 10.70 0.79
CA ARG A 79 3.04 11.27 0.33
C ARG A 79 3.41 12.53 1.11
N THR A 80 2.46 13.40 1.46
CA THR A 80 2.71 14.62 2.25
C THR A 80 3.19 14.30 3.66
N LEU A 81 2.53 13.33 4.31
CA LEU A 81 2.92 12.87 5.65
C LEU A 81 4.31 12.22 5.64
N VAL A 82 4.59 11.39 4.65
CA VAL A 82 5.89 10.74 4.47
C VAL A 82 7.00 11.73 4.13
N ALA A 83 6.74 12.67 3.21
CA ALA A 83 7.69 13.72 2.85
C ALA A 83 8.15 14.53 4.08
N SER A 84 7.23 14.75 5.02
CA SER A 84 7.45 15.50 6.26
C SER A 84 7.99 14.64 7.43
N ASP A 85 8.37 13.38 7.18
CA ASP A 85 8.75 12.38 8.20
C ASP A 85 7.75 12.28 9.38
N THR A 86 6.46 12.45 9.10
CA THR A 86 5.42 12.37 10.14
C THR A 86 5.24 10.92 10.56
N LEU A 87 5.42 10.63 11.86
CA LEU A 87 5.20 9.29 12.43
C LEU A 87 3.79 9.14 13.01
N ALA A 88 3.26 10.19 13.64
CA ALA A 88 1.96 10.19 14.29
C ALA A 88 1.20 11.47 13.95
N VAL A 89 -0.10 11.36 13.70
CA VAL A 89 -0.98 12.49 13.39
C VAL A 89 -2.38 12.25 13.91
N THR A 90 -3.06 13.28 14.41
CA THR A 90 -4.49 13.19 14.76
C THR A 90 -5.37 13.55 13.56
N PRO A 91 -6.60 13.04 13.46
CA PRO A 91 -7.54 13.44 12.40
C PRO A 91 -7.75 14.95 12.32
N GLN A 92 -7.76 15.65 13.46
CA GLN A 92 -7.90 17.10 13.51
C GLN A 92 -6.67 17.82 12.93
N ALA A 93 -5.46 17.39 13.31
CA ALA A 93 -4.22 17.97 12.77
C ALA A 93 -4.06 17.66 11.28
N LEU A 94 -4.43 16.45 10.86
CA LEU A 94 -4.44 16.05 9.46
C LEU A 94 -5.40 16.93 8.66
N ARG A 95 -6.63 17.10 9.12
CA ARG A 95 -7.61 17.98 8.49
C ARG A 95 -7.07 19.40 8.34
N ALA A 96 -6.53 19.98 9.41
CA ALA A 96 -5.96 21.33 9.38
C ALA A 96 -4.80 21.45 8.38
N THR A 97 -3.99 20.39 8.24
CA THR A 97 -2.91 20.32 7.25
C THR A 97 -3.47 20.29 5.83
N MET A 98 -4.56 19.56 5.59
CA MET A 98 -5.19 19.49 4.27
C MET A 98 -5.89 20.79 3.88
N GLU A 99 -6.53 21.47 4.83
CA GLU A 99 -7.20 22.76 4.62
C GLU A 99 -6.23 23.91 4.35
N ARG A 100 -4.98 23.83 4.85
CA ARG A 100 -3.97 24.89 4.68
C ARG A 100 -2.88 24.55 3.67
N GLY A 101 -2.72 23.27 3.37
CA GLY A 101 -1.61 22.74 2.59
C GLY A 101 -1.86 22.70 1.08
N PRO A 102 -1.03 21.97 0.34
CA PRO A 102 -1.08 21.91 -1.12
C PRO A 102 -2.35 21.25 -1.68
N LEU A 103 -3.14 20.59 -0.83
CA LEU A 103 -4.36 19.89 -1.21
C LEU A 103 -5.63 20.68 -0.90
N ARG A 104 -5.52 21.92 -0.40
CA ARG A 104 -6.66 22.73 0.04
C ARG A 104 -7.71 22.96 -1.05
N ASP A 105 -7.26 23.15 -2.29
CA ASP A 105 -8.10 23.56 -3.41
C ASP A 105 -8.75 22.35 -4.12
N LEU A 106 -8.40 21.11 -3.72
CA LEU A 106 -8.95 19.89 -4.32
C LEU A 106 -10.37 19.59 -3.84
N PHE A 107 -10.63 19.85 -2.55
CA PHE A 107 -11.90 19.56 -1.89
C PHE A 107 -12.16 20.50 -0.72
N ALA A 108 -13.43 20.73 -0.40
CA ALA A 108 -13.81 21.10 0.96
C ALA A 108 -13.50 19.91 1.88
N TRP A 109 -12.45 20.02 2.69
CA TRP A 109 -12.02 18.96 3.62
C TRP A 109 -12.96 18.88 4.82
N THR A 110 -13.49 17.69 5.08
CA THR A 110 -14.40 17.41 6.19
C THR A 110 -13.81 16.32 7.08
N GLY A 111 -14.35 16.19 8.31
CA GLY A 111 -13.97 15.09 9.21
C GLY A 111 -14.27 13.72 8.60
N GLU A 112 -15.35 13.60 7.83
CA GLU A 112 -15.74 12.36 7.15
C GLU A 112 -14.71 11.94 6.09
N LYS A 113 -14.22 12.88 5.27
CA LYS A 113 -13.18 12.60 4.27
C LYS A 113 -11.88 12.14 4.91
N VAL A 114 -11.48 12.78 6.01
CA VAL A 114 -10.29 12.38 6.78
C VAL A 114 -10.49 11.01 7.43
N THR A 115 -11.68 10.74 7.95
CA THR A 115 -12.04 9.45 8.56
C THR A 115 -12.00 8.35 7.51
N PHE A 116 -12.65 8.55 6.37
CA PHE A 116 -12.63 7.65 5.22
C PHE A 116 -11.19 7.34 4.78
N TRP A 117 -10.38 8.38 4.56
CA TRP A 117 -8.98 8.21 4.18
C TRP A 117 -8.20 7.40 5.22
N SER A 118 -8.39 7.69 6.51
CA SER A 118 -7.69 6.97 7.59
C SER A 118 -8.09 5.50 7.68
N HIS A 119 -9.36 5.17 7.41
CA HIS A 119 -9.85 3.79 7.39
C HIS A 119 -9.29 3.05 6.18
N LEU A 120 -9.32 3.68 5.01
CA LEU A 120 -8.76 3.11 3.78
C LEU A 120 -7.27 2.82 3.94
N TYR A 121 -6.47 3.76 4.43
CA TYR A 121 -5.03 3.57 4.58
C TYR A 121 -4.65 2.63 5.73
N ALA A 122 -5.50 2.51 6.76
CA ALA A 122 -5.36 1.46 7.77
C ALA A 122 -5.67 0.07 7.20
N TYR A 123 -6.73 -0.06 6.39
CA TYR A 123 -7.09 -1.30 5.70
C TYR A 123 -6.00 -1.74 4.71
N LEU A 124 -5.45 -0.81 3.94
CA LEU A 124 -4.33 -1.05 3.03
C LEU A 124 -3.03 -1.38 3.76
N GLY A 125 -2.98 -1.23 5.10
CA GLY A 125 -1.83 -1.56 5.91
C GLY A 125 -0.73 -0.51 5.91
N LEU A 126 -0.98 0.73 5.49
CA LEU A 126 -0.01 1.84 5.51
C LEU A 126 -0.08 2.68 6.79
N MET A 127 -1.14 2.49 7.57
CA MET A 127 -1.33 3.17 8.84
C MET A 127 -1.80 2.21 9.91
N ARG A 128 -1.56 2.58 11.16
CA ARG A 128 -2.11 1.91 12.34
C ARG A 128 -2.90 2.90 13.18
N ARG A 129 -4.14 2.52 13.49
CA ARG A 129 -4.96 3.25 14.47
C ARG A 129 -4.65 2.68 15.84
N ILE A 130 -4.39 3.54 16.81
CA ILE A 130 -4.21 3.12 18.21
C ILE A 130 -5.60 3.12 18.86
N GLU A 131 -6.02 2.01 19.46
CA GLU A 131 -7.37 1.88 20.03
C GLU A 131 -7.65 2.85 21.18
N ARG A 132 -6.61 3.24 21.91
CA ARG A 132 -6.71 4.07 23.14
C ARG A 132 -6.41 5.54 22.91
N THR A 133 -6.04 5.95 21.70
CA THR A 133 -5.76 7.35 21.36
C THR A 133 -6.43 7.71 20.05
N THR A 134 -6.59 9.00 19.78
CA THR A 134 -7.08 9.46 18.46
C THR A 134 -5.96 9.52 17.43
N GLU A 135 -4.76 9.02 17.75
CA GLU A 135 -3.60 9.10 16.89
C GLU A 135 -3.62 8.02 15.81
N LEU A 136 -3.19 8.45 14.63
CA LEU A 136 -2.94 7.61 13.48
C LEU A 136 -1.42 7.54 13.31
N LEU A 137 -0.87 6.33 13.36
CA LEU A 137 0.54 6.11 13.09
C LEU A 137 0.75 5.87 11.60
N VAL A 138 1.67 6.62 10.99
CA VAL A 138 2.13 6.46 9.61
C VAL A 138 3.25 5.42 9.63
N LEU A 139 2.83 4.16 9.77
CA LEU A 139 3.72 3.02 9.90
C LEU A 139 3.12 1.84 9.11
N PRO A 140 3.80 1.35 8.07
CA PRO A 140 3.29 0.25 7.28
C PRO A 140 3.34 -1.05 8.08
N GLN A 141 2.34 -1.90 7.91
CA GLN A 141 2.25 -3.20 8.56
C GLN A 141 3.28 -4.17 7.96
N PRO A 142 3.88 -5.06 8.77
CA PRO A 142 4.85 -6.04 8.29
C PRO A 142 4.39 -6.88 7.10
N ALA A 143 3.12 -7.30 7.09
CA ALA A 143 2.55 -8.10 5.99
C ALA A 143 2.56 -7.34 4.66
N LEU A 144 2.22 -6.05 4.67
CA LEU A 144 2.29 -5.21 3.47
C LEU A 144 3.74 -5.05 3.01
N VAL A 145 4.66 -4.81 3.93
CA VAL A 145 6.09 -4.65 3.62
C VAL A 145 6.67 -5.92 2.99
N LEU A 146 6.37 -7.12 3.53
CA LEU A 146 6.78 -8.39 2.91
C LEU A 146 6.21 -8.54 1.50
N THR A 147 4.91 -8.29 1.34
CA THR A 147 4.22 -8.43 0.06
C THR A 147 4.83 -7.54 -1.00
N THR A 148 5.06 -6.26 -0.66
CA THR A 148 5.58 -5.24 -1.57
C THR A 148 7.05 -5.45 -1.90
N LEU A 149 7.86 -5.89 -0.93
CA LEU A 149 9.26 -6.29 -1.17
C LEU A 149 9.35 -7.53 -2.06
N THR A 150 8.50 -8.54 -1.83
CA THR A 150 8.44 -9.75 -2.67
C THR A 150 8.11 -9.37 -4.10
N TRP A 151 7.05 -8.57 -4.28
CA TRP A 151 6.66 -8.06 -5.59
C TRP A 151 7.78 -7.26 -6.26
N ALA A 152 8.43 -6.35 -5.54
CA ALA A 152 9.51 -5.54 -6.10
C ALA A 152 10.71 -6.40 -6.50
N GLN A 153 11.06 -7.43 -5.72
CA GLN A 153 12.12 -8.37 -6.07
C GLN A 153 11.79 -9.24 -7.27
N GLN A 154 10.53 -9.57 -7.51
CA GLN A 154 10.09 -10.29 -8.72
C GLN A 154 10.14 -9.40 -9.97
N CYS A 155 9.96 -8.09 -9.82
CA CYS A 155 10.02 -7.13 -10.93
C CYS A 155 11.45 -6.73 -11.30
N LEU A 156 12.41 -6.92 -10.40
CA LEU A 156 13.80 -6.54 -10.59
C LEU A 156 14.64 -7.78 -10.93
N ASP A 157 15.70 -7.60 -11.72
CA ASP A 157 16.63 -8.68 -12.09
C ASP A 157 17.40 -9.26 -10.89
N ALA A 158 18.22 -10.28 -11.12
CA ALA A 158 18.91 -11.05 -10.07
C ALA A 158 19.66 -10.17 -9.04
N ASN A 159 19.28 -10.33 -7.75
CA ASN A 159 19.83 -9.66 -6.56
C ASN A 159 19.69 -8.12 -6.53
N PRO A 160 18.45 -7.59 -6.53
CA PRO A 160 18.26 -6.16 -6.43
C PRO A 160 18.65 -5.63 -5.06
N SER A 161 19.29 -4.47 -5.03
CA SER A 161 19.53 -3.75 -3.77
C SER A 161 18.20 -3.38 -3.10
N LEU A 162 18.21 -3.34 -1.76
CA LEU A 162 17.06 -2.86 -0.98
C LEU A 162 16.66 -1.44 -1.41
N ALA A 163 17.65 -0.61 -1.77
CA ALA A 163 17.42 0.74 -2.29
C ALA A 163 16.62 0.74 -3.58
N ALA A 164 16.96 -0.13 -4.54
CA ALA A 164 16.25 -0.26 -5.80
C ALA A 164 14.82 -0.76 -5.58
N ALA A 165 14.64 -1.78 -4.73
CA ALA A 165 13.32 -2.32 -4.40
C ALA A 165 12.41 -1.25 -3.76
N LEU A 166 12.91 -0.51 -2.77
CA LEU A 166 12.12 0.54 -2.10
C LEU A 166 11.83 1.73 -3.02
N ARG A 167 12.71 2.08 -3.95
CA ARG A 167 12.44 3.12 -4.97
C ARG A 167 11.35 2.68 -5.94
N LEU A 168 11.35 1.41 -6.36
CA LEU A 168 10.29 0.88 -7.21
C LEU A 168 8.94 0.94 -6.49
N ILE A 169 8.90 0.58 -5.20
CA ILE A 169 7.69 0.69 -4.35
C ILE A 169 7.26 2.16 -4.22
N ASP A 170 8.20 3.08 -3.95
CA ASP A 170 7.93 4.52 -3.82
C ASP A 170 7.24 5.12 -5.05
N GLN A 171 7.74 4.74 -6.23
CA GLN A 171 7.24 5.22 -7.52
C GLN A 171 5.90 4.59 -7.89
N THR A 172 5.70 3.31 -7.54
CA THR A 172 4.61 2.51 -8.11
C THR A 172 3.42 2.33 -7.18
N LEU A 173 3.62 2.40 -5.85
CA LEU A 173 2.65 1.94 -4.86
C LEU A 173 2.37 2.99 -3.76
N TYR A 174 3.38 3.37 -2.99
CA TYR A 174 3.22 4.33 -1.87
C TYR A 174 4.56 4.94 -1.48
N ALA A 175 4.56 6.16 -0.93
CA ALA A 175 5.81 6.81 -0.58
C ALA A 175 6.56 6.09 0.55
N CYS A 176 7.86 5.90 0.31
CA CYS A 176 8.83 5.32 1.23
C CYS A 176 9.85 6.37 1.70
N PHE A 177 10.10 7.42 0.91
CA PHE A 177 11.17 8.40 1.18
C PHE A 177 10.63 9.78 1.56
N THR A 178 11.33 10.43 2.49
CA THR A 178 11.09 11.83 2.88
C THR A 178 11.51 12.80 1.77
N SER A 179 11.19 14.08 1.90
CA SER A 179 11.64 15.11 0.95
C SER A 179 13.16 15.24 0.84
N HIS A 180 13.90 14.74 1.85
CA HIS A 180 15.36 14.73 1.87
C HIS A 180 15.96 13.42 1.32
N GLY A 181 15.14 12.53 0.76
CA GLY A 181 15.57 11.23 0.22
C GLY A 181 15.94 10.21 1.30
N GLN A 182 15.61 10.47 2.57
CA GLN A 182 15.81 9.52 3.66
C GLN A 182 14.63 8.56 3.73
N LEU A 183 14.85 7.34 4.24
CA LEU A 183 13.75 6.41 4.49
C LEU A 183 12.85 6.97 5.59
N GLN A 184 11.54 6.96 5.36
CA GLN A 184 10.58 7.44 6.37
C GLN A 184 10.65 6.62 7.64
N ARG A 185 10.59 7.31 8.79
CA ARG A 185 10.82 6.71 10.11
C ARG A 185 9.91 5.54 10.43
N GLY A 186 8.63 5.60 10.08
CA GLY A 186 7.68 4.50 10.29
C GLY A 186 8.08 3.24 9.52
N LEU A 187 8.42 3.36 8.24
CA LEU A 187 8.92 2.26 7.42
C LEU A 187 10.26 1.73 7.94
N ALA A 188 11.18 2.61 8.34
CA ALA A 188 12.43 2.22 8.97
C ALA A 188 12.20 1.40 10.24
N GLN A 189 11.30 1.85 11.13
CA GLN A 189 10.91 1.12 12.34
C GLN A 189 10.30 -0.24 12.02
N THR A 190 9.42 -0.32 11.02
CA THR A 190 8.83 -1.60 10.58
C THR A 190 9.91 -2.56 10.10
N LEU A 191 10.80 -2.12 9.21
CA LEU A 191 11.89 -2.97 8.69
C LEU A 191 12.81 -3.47 9.81
N SER A 192 13.22 -2.59 10.73
CA SER A 192 14.03 -2.99 11.90
C SER A 192 13.29 -3.94 12.84
N ALA A 193 11.97 -3.79 13.01
CA ALA A 193 11.17 -4.72 13.79
C ALA A 193 11.10 -6.09 13.11
N MET A 194 10.89 -6.12 11.79
CA MET A 194 10.84 -7.37 11.01
C MET A 194 12.17 -8.13 11.02
N GLU A 195 13.30 -7.42 10.98
CA GLU A 195 14.62 -8.05 11.15
C GLU A 195 14.77 -8.67 12.55
N ARG A 196 14.41 -7.93 13.61
CA ARG A 196 14.46 -8.46 14.99
C ARG A 196 13.57 -9.68 15.18
N LEU A 197 12.46 -9.75 14.47
CA LEU A 197 11.53 -10.89 14.47
C LEU A 197 11.97 -12.02 13.52
N GLY A 198 13.11 -11.88 12.83
CA GLY A 198 13.66 -12.89 11.93
C GLY A 198 12.90 -13.05 10.62
N GLN A 199 12.01 -12.11 10.27
CA GLN A 199 11.26 -12.12 9.00
C GLN A 199 12.10 -11.61 7.83
N LEU A 200 13.04 -10.70 8.12
CA LEU A 200 13.99 -10.15 7.16
C LEU A 200 15.41 -10.32 7.69
N ARG A 201 16.38 -10.38 6.78
CA ARG A 201 17.80 -10.26 7.10
C ARG A 201 18.41 -9.20 6.22
N PHE A 202 19.10 -8.24 6.83
CA PHE A 202 19.78 -7.18 6.12
C PHE A 202 21.28 -7.42 6.14
N SER A 203 21.93 -7.17 5.00
CA SER A 203 23.38 -7.22 4.84
C SER A 203 23.88 -5.95 4.17
N HIS A 204 25.17 -5.69 4.34
CA HIS A 204 25.87 -4.61 3.66
C HIS A 204 27.11 -5.17 2.98
N HIS A 205 27.22 -4.95 1.68
CA HIS A 205 28.41 -5.24 0.89
C HIS A 205 29.17 -3.95 0.61
N ALA A 206 30.50 -3.96 0.80
CA ALA A 206 31.33 -2.76 0.68
C ALA A 206 31.39 -2.23 -0.77
N ASP A 207 31.18 -3.10 -1.74
CA ASP A 207 31.11 -2.85 -3.18
C ASP A 207 29.68 -2.57 -3.68
N ALA A 208 28.69 -2.51 -2.79
CA ALA A 208 27.33 -2.22 -3.19
C ALA A 208 27.20 -0.82 -3.78
N ALA A 209 26.73 -0.73 -5.03
CA ALA A 209 26.51 0.53 -5.72
C ALA A 209 25.47 1.44 -5.03
N GLN A 210 24.55 0.86 -4.24
CA GLN A 210 23.51 1.58 -3.53
C GLN A 210 23.33 1.02 -2.12
N SER A 211 23.39 1.90 -1.12
CA SER A 211 23.09 1.58 0.28
C SER A 211 22.13 2.62 0.87
N LEU A 212 21.36 2.19 1.87
CA LEU A 212 20.45 3.01 2.64
C LEU A 212 20.84 3.03 4.11
N MET A 213 20.52 4.11 4.79
CA MET A 213 20.59 4.16 6.26
C MET A 213 19.29 3.61 6.84
N LEU A 214 19.41 2.53 7.64
CA LEU A 214 18.34 1.99 8.46
C LEU A 214 18.70 2.22 9.92
N GLY A 215 18.19 3.29 10.51
CA GLY A 215 18.71 3.81 11.77
C GLY A 215 20.16 4.27 11.60
N GLU A 216 21.07 3.69 12.38
CA GLU A 216 22.51 4.01 12.33
C GLU A 216 23.31 3.06 11.43
N ARG A 217 22.66 2.07 10.82
CA ARG A 217 23.33 1.03 10.03
C ARG A 217 23.13 1.25 8.52
N ARG A 218 24.20 1.08 7.74
CA ARG A 218 24.09 0.98 6.28
C ARG A 218 23.64 -0.42 5.88
N VAL A 219 22.70 -0.48 4.94
CA VAL A 219 22.13 -1.72 4.40
C VAL A 219 22.08 -1.61 2.88
N SER A 220 22.54 -2.64 2.18
CA SER A 220 22.47 -2.72 0.71
C SER A 220 21.50 -3.78 0.24
N GLU A 221 21.34 -4.88 0.99
CA GLU A 221 20.57 -6.05 0.58
C GLU A 221 19.57 -6.49 1.63
N VAL A 222 18.53 -7.17 1.16
CA VAL A 222 17.50 -7.78 1.99
C VAL A 222 17.23 -9.20 1.52
N VAL A 223 17.26 -10.14 2.45
CA VAL A 223 16.82 -11.51 2.24
C VAL A 223 15.55 -11.73 3.06
N MET A 224 14.47 -12.13 2.39
CA MET A 224 13.22 -12.51 3.06
C MET A 224 13.43 -13.90 3.66
N ALA A 225 13.17 -14.04 4.97
CA ALA A 225 13.28 -15.33 5.60
C ALA A 225 12.15 -16.24 5.08
N ILE A 226 12.51 -17.41 4.55
CA ILE A 226 11.52 -18.44 4.23
C ILE A 226 10.82 -18.80 5.54
N ALA A 227 9.51 -18.59 5.60
CA ALA A 227 8.71 -18.98 6.75
C ALA A 227 8.99 -20.46 7.03
N LYS A 228 9.60 -20.76 8.19
CA LYS A 228 9.56 -22.11 8.71
C LYS A 228 8.11 -22.38 9.04
N SER A 229 7.42 -23.12 8.18
CA SER A 229 6.12 -23.70 8.48
C SER A 229 6.24 -24.44 9.82
N SER A 230 5.68 -23.84 10.87
CA SER A 230 5.55 -24.44 12.19
C SER A 230 4.13 -24.98 12.31
#